data_AF-A0A1Q5KYM1-F1
#
_entry.id   AF-A0A1Q5KYM1-F1
#
_cell.length_a   1.000
_cell.length_b   1.000
_cell.length_c   1.000
_cell.angle_alpha   90.00
_cell.angle_beta   90.00
_cell.angle_gamma   90.00
#
_symmetry.space_group_name_H-M   'P 1'
#
loop_
_entity.id
_entity.type
_entity.pdbx_description
1 polymer ?
#
loop_
_entity_poly.entity_id
_entity_poly.type
_entity_poly.pdbx_seq_one_letter_code
_entity_poly.pdbx_strand_id
1 'polypeptide(L)'
;MKAQSKETDALLQSGLQRQMQQDSAGAAKIYRRVLELDPKAKEAWYRLGLIEQQNGAPLEARRDFDKALKIDPSFTSALYSEANMVAASEPDRAIELLTRAVAANPKASVMQLQLGLLLAKKGDEDEAENAFRQAVAADHHVLPQVPESFRDQVSPAPASSPARSTE
;
A
#
# COMPACT_ATOMS: atom_id res chain seq x y z
N MET A 1 -0.43 -31.36 8.70
CA MET A 1 -0.23 -29.89 8.61
C MET A 1 1.04 -29.48 7.86
N LYS A 2 2.25 -30.01 8.15
CA LYS A 2 3.50 -29.59 7.44
C LYS A 2 3.49 -29.85 5.91
N ALA A 3 2.81 -30.88 5.43
CA ALA A 3 2.73 -31.19 3.99
C ALA A 3 1.81 -30.23 3.23
N GLN A 4 0.65 -29.90 3.82
CA GLN A 4 -0.30 -28.93 3.24
C GLN A 4 0.30 -27.52 3.16
N SER A 5 1.06 -27.09 4.18
CA SER A 5 1.79 -25.81 4.12
C SER A 5 2.77 -25.76 2.95
N LYS A 6 3.58 -26.80 2.76
CA LYS A 6 4.53 -26.86 1.63
C LYS A 6 3.84 -26.88 0.27
N GLU A 7 2.70 -27.56 0.16
CA GLU A 7 1.90 -27.60 -1.06
C GLU A 7 1.31 -26.22 -1.39
N THR A 8 0.74 -25.54 -0.39
CA THR A 8 0.24 -24.17 -0.54
C THR A 8 1.33 -23.19 -0.92
N ASP A 9 2.52 -23.28 -0.31
CA ASP A 9 3.66 -22.44 -0.64
C ASP A 9 4.13 -22.66 -2.09
N ALA A 10 4.22 -23.91 -2.54
CA ALA A 10 4.59 -24.25 -3.91
C ALA A 10 3.55 -23.73 -4.92
N LEU A 11 2.26 -23.83 -4.60
CA LEU A 11 1.19 -23.26 -5.43
C LEU A 11 1.26 -21.74 -5.49
N LEU A 12 1.53 -21.05 -4.37
CA LEU A 12 1.73 -19.60 -4.37
C LEU A 12 2.88 -19.18 -5.29
N GLN A 13 4.01 -19.91 -5.26
CA GLN A 13 5.14 -19.67 -6.17
C GLN A 13 4.76 -19.91 -7.64
N SER A 14 3.95 -20.95 -7.92
CA SER A 14 3.46 -21.20 -9.28
C SER A 14 2.53 -20.10 -9.79
N GLY A 15 1.61 -19.62 -8.93
CA GLY A 15 0.72 -18.50 -9.26
C GLY A 15 1.51 -17.22 -9.55
N LEU A 16 2.54 -16.94 -8.73
CA LEU A 16 3.51 -15.86 -8.94
C LEU A 16 4.19 -15.95 -10.31
N GLN A 17 4.69 -17.14 -10.66
CA GLN A 17 5.36 -17.37 -11.93
C GLN A 17 4.44 -17.13 -13.13
N ARG A 18 3.18 -17.57 -13.05
CA ARG A 18 2.16 -17.31 -14.08
C ARG A 18 1.91 -15.82 -14.25
N GLN A 19 1.86 -15.08 -13.14
CA GLN A 19 1.67 -13.63 -13.16
C GLN A 19 2.86 -12.91 -13.83
N MET A 20 4.10 -13.37 -13.60
CA MET A 20 5.28 -12.86 -14.30
C MET A 20 5.24 -13.13 -15.81
N GLN A 21 4.59 -14.21 -16.23
CA GLN A 21 4.35 -14.54 -17.64
C GLN A 21 3.15 -13.79 -18.24
N GLN A 22 2.54 -12.87 -17.49
CA GLN A 22 1.30 -12.15 -17.86
C GLN A 22 0.09 -13.09 -18.07
N ASP A 23 0.16 -14.33 -17.58
CA ASP A 23 -0.95 -15.29 -17.58
C ASP A 23 -1.82 -15.10 -16.33
N SER A 24 -2.57 -13.99 -16.29
CA SER A 24 -3.44 -13.66 -15.15
C SER A 24 -4.56 -14.69 -14.93
N ALA A 25 -5.06 -15.29 -16.02
CA ALA A 25 -6.09 -16.34 -15.94
C ALA A 25 -5.54 -17.62 -15.30
N GLY A 26 -4.34 -18.04 -15.69
CA GLY A 26 -3.63 -19.17 -15.08
C GLY A 26 -3.28 -18.89 -13.62
N ALA A 27 -2.77 -17.70 -13.31
CA ALA A 27 -2.47 -17.29 -11.94
C ALA A 27 -3.72 -17.33 -11.04
N ALA A 28 -4.85 -16.78 -11.51
CA ALA A 28 -6.11 -16.81 -10.77
C ALA A 28 -6.59 -18.23 -10.46
N LYS A 29 -6.45 -19.18 -11.40
CA LYS A 29 -6.79 -20.59 -11.15
C LYS A 29 -5.92 -21.18 -10.03
N ILE A 30 -4.62 -20.89 -10.04
CA ILE A 30 -3.71 -21.37 -9.00
C ILE A 30 -4.04 -20.75 -7.64
N TYR A 31 -4.32 -19.45 -7.56
CA TYR A 31 -4.70 -18.82 -6.29
C TYR A 31 -6.03 -19.33 -5.75
N ARG A 32 -7.02 -19.63 -6.61
CA ARG A 32 -8.24 -20.30 -6.16
C ARG A 32 -7.96 -21.69 -5.59
N ARG A 33 -7.03 -22.45 -6.21
CA ARG A 33 -6.60 -23.75 -5.66
C ARG A 33 -5.89 -23.61 -4.31
N VAL A 34 -5.08 -22.58 -4.13
CA VAL A 34 -4.50 -22.25 -2.81
C VAL A 34 -5.63 -22.06 -1.78
N LEU A 35 -6.67 -21.31 -2.14
CA LEU A 35 -7.79 -21.02 -1.23
C LEU A 35 -8.70 -22.22 -0.95
N GLU A 36 -8.75 -23.22 -1.84
CA GLU A 36 -9.41 -24.49 -1.56
C GLU A 36 -8.66 -25.30 -0.49
N LEU A 37 -7.33 -25.21 -0.46
CA LEU A 37 -6.49 -25.89 0.53
C LEU A 37 -6.36 -25.11 1.84
N ASP A 38 -6.26 -23.78 1.73
CA ASP A 38 -6.17 -22.85 2.86
C ASP A 38 -6.99 -21.57 2.60
N PRO A 39 -8.25 -21.52 3.06
CA PRO A 39 -9.09 -20.33 2.94
C PRO A 39 -8.55 -19.10 3.69
N LYS A 40 -7.57 -19.28 4.59
CA LYS A 40 -6.92 -18.20 5.36
C LYS A 40 -5.62 -17.72 4.71
N ALA A 41 -5.30 -18.17 3.50
CA ALA A 41 -4.16 -17.65 2.75
C ALA A 41 -4.43 -16.22 2.26
N LYS A 42 -4.18 -15.21 3.11
CA LYS A 42 -4.36 -13.77 2.81
C LYS A 42 -3.67 -13.33 1.52
N GLU A 43 -2.50 -13.91 1.23
CA GLU A 43 -1.70 -13.62 0.04
C GLU A 43 -2.44 -14.01 -1.25
N ALA A 44 -3.14 -15.15 -1.25
CA ALA A 44 -3.91 -15.59 -2.41
C ALA A 44 -5.14 -14.71 -2.65
N TRP A 45 -5.84 -14.30 -1.58
CA TRP A 45 -6.93 -13.32 -1.67
C TRP A 45 -6.45 -11.98 -2.24
N TYR A 46 -5.34 -11.46 -1.73
CA TYR A 46 -4.73 -10.21 -2.23
C TYR A 46 -4.37 -10.31 -3.72
N ARG A 47 -3.76 -11.41 -4.14
CA ARG A 47 -3.35 -11.61 -5.54
C ARG A 47 -4.53 -11.76 -6.48
N LEU A 48 -5.61 -12.42 -6.05
CA LEU A 48 -6.88 -12.41 -6.80
C LEU A 48 -7.43 -10.98 -6.92
N GLY A 49 -7.41 -10.21 -5.83
CA GLY A 49 -7.83 -8.81 -5.86
C GLY A 49 -7.06 -7.97 -6.89
N LEU A 50 -5.73 -8.12 -6.95
CA LEU A 50 -4.90 -7.46 -7.96
C LEU A 50 -5.26 -7.87 -9.40
N ILE A 51 -5.54 -9.16 -9.62
CA ILE A 51 -5.93 -9.65 -10.94
C ILE A 51 -7.29 -9.08 -11.36
N GLU A 52 -8.29 -9.10 -10.48
CA GLU A 52 -9.61 -8.54 -10.80
C GLU A 52 -9.54 -7.02 -11.01
N GLN A 53 -8.69 -6.32 -10.26
CA GLN A 53 -8.42 -4.90 -10.50
C GLN A 53 -7.84 -4.67 -11.91
N GLN A 54 -6.87 -5.48 -12.33
CA GLN A 54 -6.30 -5.40 -13.69
C GLN A 54 -7.32 -5.73 -14.78
N ASN A 55 -8.29 -6.61 -14.50
CA ASN A 55 -9.37 -6.96 -15.41
C ASN A 55 -10.48 -5.90 -15.49
N GLY A 56 -10.38 -4.80 -14.74
CA GLY A 56 -11.42 -3.77 -14.70
C GLY A 56 -12.64 -4.17 -13.87
N ALA A 57 -12.47 -5.09 -12.90
CA ALA A 57 -13.50 -5.59 -11.99
C ALA A 57 -13.24 -5.10 -10.55
N PRO A 58 -13.42 -3.79 -10.26
CA PRO A 58 -13.05 -3.20 -8.97
C PRO A 58 -13.90 -3.67 -7.79
N LEU A 59 -15.15 -4.10 -8.03
CA LEU A 59 -16.02 -4.62 -6.97
C LEU A 59 -15.54 -5.99 -6.48
N GLU A 60 -15.19 -6.86 -7.41
CA GLU A 60 -14.59 -8.16 -7.16
C GLU A 60 -13.22 -8.02 -6.49
N ALA A 61 -12.41 -7.07 -6.98
CA ALA A 61 -11.12 -6.74 -6.38
C ALA A 61 -11.26 -6.32 -4.92
N ARG A 62 -12.17 -5.38 -4.63
CA ARG A 62 -12.46 -4.92 -3.25
C ARG A 62 -12.89 -6.08 -2.37
N ARG A 63 -13.80 -6.93 -2.84
CA ARG A 63 -14.26 -8.10 -2.09
C ARG A 63 -13.09 -9.02 -1.70
N ASP A 64 -12.14 -9.23 -2.61
CA ASP A 64 -11.01 -10.12 -2.35
C ASP A 64 -9.92 -9.44 -1.50
N PHE A 65 -9.71 -8.12 -1.61
CA PHE A 65 -8.92 -7.35 -0.65
C PHE A 65 -9.53 -7.38 0.76
N ASP A 66 -10.83 -7.16 0.90
CA ASP A 66 -11.54 -7.22 2.18
C ASP A 66 -11.38 -8.58 2.88
N LYS A 67 -11.38 -9.68 2.10
CA LYS A 67 -11.10 -11.01 2.66
C LYS A 67 -9.66 -11.13 3.17
N ALA A 68 -8.69 -10.62 2.42
CA ALA A 68 -7.30 -10.59 2.86
C ALA A 68 -7.16 -9.77 4.16
N LEU A 69 -7.81 -8.61 4.25
CA LEU A 69 -7.81 -7.72 5.41
C LEU A 69 -8.60 -8.27 6.60
N LYS A 70 -9.61 -9.09 6.38
CA LYS A 70 -10.32 -9.81 7.45
C LYS A 70 -9.42 -10.86 8.11
N ILE A 71 -8.51 -11.46 7.35
CA ILE A 71 -7.54 -12.44 7.86
C ILE A 71 -6.38 -11.73 8.55
N ASP A 72 -5.87 -10.65 7.96
CA ASP A 72 -4.82 -9.80 8.52
C ASP A 72 -5.15 -8.32 8.34
N PRO A 73 -5.70 -7.66 9.38
CA PRO A 73 -6.08 -6.24 9.31
C PRO A 73 -4.92 -5.27 9.08
N SER A 74 -3.68 -5.74 9.29
CA SER A 74 -2.44 -4.97 9.13
C SER A 74 -1.73 -5.24 7.81
N PHE A 75 -2.35 -6.00 6.89
CA PHE A 75 -1.71 -6.38 5.64
C PHE A 75 -1.53 -5.17 4.71
N THR A 76 -0.37 -4.53 4.84
CA THR A 76 -0.03 -3.25 4.22
C THR A 76 -0.22 -3.25 2.71
N SER A 77 0.12 -4.33 2.00
CA SER A 77 -0.05 -4.41 0.55
C SER A 77 -1.51 -4.38 0.12
N ALA A 78 -2.40 -5.08 0.83
CA ALA A 78 -3.84 -5.06 0.55
C ALA A 78 -4.46 -3.70 0.90
N LEU A 79 -4.09 -3.11 2.04
CA LEU A 79 -4.54 -1.77 2.44
C LEU A 79 -4.19 -0.72 1.38
N TYR A 80 -2.94 -0.72 0.93
CA TYR A 80 -2.45 0.24 -0.06
C TYR A 80 -3.08 0.03 -1.44
N SER A 81 -3.20 -1.22 -1.90
CA SER A 81 -3.83 -1.51 -3.20
C SER A 81 -5.31 -1.13 -3.21
N GLU A 82 -6.07 -1.44 -2.17
CA GLU A 82 -7.48 -1.02 -2.05
C GLU A 82 -7.58 0.50 -1.98
N ALA A 83 -6.76 1.17 -1.17
CA ALA A 83 -6.76 2.63 -1.05
C ALA A 83 -6.52 3.31 -2.40
N ASN A 84 -5.50 2.88 -3.15
CA ASN A 84 -5.21 3.43 -4.47
C ASN A 84 -6.35 3.19 -5.47
N MET A 85 -7.02 2.04 -5.38
CA MET A 85 -8.15 1.72 -6.26
C MET A 85 -9.35 2.64 -6.00
N VAL A 86 -9.63 2.95 -4.73
CA VAL A 86 -10.82 3.73 -4.34
C VAL A 86 -10.55 5.23 -4.15
N ALA A 87 -9.30 5.70 -4.22
CA ALA A 87 -8.92 7.09 -3.96
C ALA A 87 -9.69 8.15 -4.77
N ALA A 88 -10.07 7.82 -6.01
CA ALA A 88 -10.80 8.74 -6.87
C ALA A 88 -12.32 8.78 -6.57
N SER A 89 -12.91 7.64 -6.19
CA SER A 89 -14.36 7.48 -6.01
C SER A 89 -14.80 7.61 -4.55
N GLU A 90 -13.99 7.17 -3.61
CA GLU A 90 -14.25 7.10 -2.16
C GLU A 90 -13.03 7.62 -1.38
N PRO A 91 -12.70 8.92 -1.44
CA PRO A 91 -11.48 9.48 -0.85
C PRO A 91 -11.41 9.28 0.67
N ASP A 92 -12.53 9.36 1.40
CA ASP A 92 -12.55 9.12 2.85
C ASP A 92 -12.15 7.69 3.21
N ARG A 93 -12.60 6.70 2.41
CA ARG A 93 -12.21 5.30 2.59
C ARG A 93 -10.72 5.10 2.27
N ALA A 94 -10.22 5.74 1.23
CA ALA A 94 -8.80 5.69 0.91
C ALA A 94 -7.92 6.28 2.03
N ILE A 95 -8.35 7.40 2.63
CA ILE A 95 -7.70 8.00 3.81
C ILE A 95 -7.71 7.02 5.00
N GLU A 96 -8.84 6.37 5.30
CA GLU A 96 -8.94 5.36 6.37
C GLU A 96 -7.95 4.21 6.14
N LEU A 97 -7.94 3.65 4.93
CA LEU A 97 -7.06 2.54 4.54
C LEU A 97 -5.59 2.92 4.60
N LEU A 98 -5.21 4.10 4.08
CA LEU A 98 -3.85 4.60 4.14
C LEU A 98 -3.41 4.90 5.57
N THR A 99 -4.28 5.44 6.42
CA THR A 99 -4.02 5.65 7.85
C THR A 99 -3.68 4.32 8.54
N ARG A 100 -4.42 3.26 8.24
CA ARG A 100 -4.10 1.90 8.74
C ARG A 100 -2.79 1.37 8.15
N ALA A 101 -2.52 1.64 6.87
CA ALA A 101 -1.32 1.17 6.20
C ALA A 101 -0.05 1.81 6.78
N VAL A 102 -0.06 3.13 7.03
CA VAL A 102 1.06 3.85 7.67
C VAL A 102 1.23 3.44 9.14
N ALA A 103 0.15 3.11 9.86
CA ALA A 103 0.25 2.58 11.21
C ALA A 103 0.92 1.19 11.23
N ALA A 104 0.63 0.34 10.24
CA ALA A 104 1.25 -0.99 10.10
C ALA A 104 2.70 -0.92 9.62
N ASN A 105 3.04 0.04 8.76
CA ASN A 105 4.41 0.27 8.30
C ASN A 105 4.75 1.78 8.27
N PRO A 106 5.19 2.35 9.41
CA PRO A 106 5.45 3.80 9.52
C PRO A 106 6.61 4.32 8.67
N LYS A 107 7.40 3.44 8.04
CA LYS A 107 8.53 3.82 7.17
C LYS A 107 8.16 3.83 5.69
N ALA A 108 6.90 3.57 5.35
CA ALA A 108 6.43 3.60 3.97
C ALA A 108 6.18 5.05 3.50
N SER A 109 7.26 5.74 3.09
CA SER A 109 7.23 7.13 2.61
C SER A 109 6.17 7.37 1.54
N VAL A 110 6.00 6.43 0.61
CA VAL A 110 4.97 6.49 -0.44
C VAL A 110 3.56 6.52 0.13
N MET A 111 3.26 5.75 1.19
CA MET A 111 1.93 5.71 1.79
C MET A 111 1.62 7.00 2.55
N GLN A 112 2.62 7.55 3.25
CA GLN A 112 2.51 8.85 3.92
C GLN A 112 2.32 9.98 2.91
N LEU A 113 3.04 9.95 1.79
CA LEU A 113 2.85 10.91 0.71
C LEU A 113 1.42 10.84 0.13
N GLN A 114 0.92 9.65 -0.20
CA GLN A 114 -0.44 9.50 -0.73
C GLN A 114 -1.51 9.94 0.28
N LEU A 115 -1.31 9.65 1.57
CA LEU A 115 -2.18 10.12 2.64
C LEU A 115 -2.21 11.66 2.70
N GLY A 116 -1.05 12.30 2.70
CA GLY A 116 -0.94 13.77 2.69
C GLY A 116 -1.60 14.40 1.47
N LEU A 117 -1.44 13.82 0.28
CA LEU A 117 -2.09 14.30 -0.94
C LEU A 117 -3.61 14.26 -0.85
N LEU A 118 -4.18 13.19 -0.28
CA LEU A 118 -5.63 13.07 -0.10
C LEU A 118 -6.17 14.03 0.97
N LEU A 119 -5.45 14.20 2.07
CA LEU A 119 -5.80 15.15 3.14
C LEU A 119 -5.77 16.60 2.65
N ALA A 120 -4.71 16.97 1.91
CA ALA A 120 -4.61 18.30 1.30
C ALA A 120 -5.76 18.56 0.32
N LYS A 121 -6.15 17.55 -0.48
CA LYS A 121 -7.30 17.66 -1.39
C LYS A 121 -8.64 17.84 -0.64
N LYS A 122 -8.73 17.32 0.59
CA LYS A 122 -9.91 17.47 1.46
C LYS A 122 -9.93 18.81 2.23
N GLY A 123 -8.80 19.50 2.28
CA GLY A 123 -8.62 20.75 3.04
C GLY A 123 -8.12 20.55 4.47
N ASP A 124 -7.73 19.32 4.83
CA ASP A 124 -7.18 18.96 6.13
C ASP A 124 -5.66 19.28 6.12
N GLU A 125 -5.31 20.56 6.09
CA GLU A 125 -3.94 21.05 5.85
C GLU A 125 -2.96 20.64 6.94
N ASP A 126 -3.36 20.69 8.21
CA ASP A 126 -2.51 20.33 9.35
C ASP A 126 -2.10 18.84 9.30
N GLU A 127 -3.07 17.95 9.05
CA GLU A 127 -2.82 16.52 8.89
C GLU A 127 -2.01 16.22 7.63
N ALA A 128 -2.24 16.96 6.54
CA ALA A 128 -1.48 16.83 5.31
C ALA A 128 0.00 17.20 5.52
N GLU A 129 0.28 18.34 6.16
CA GLU A 129 1.65 18.77 6.48
C GLU A 129 2.37 17.71 7.32
N ASN A 130 1.71 17.18 8.36
CA ASN A 130 2.28 16.13 9.19
C ASN A 130 2.58 14.86 8.38
N ALA A 131 1.67 14.42 7.52
CA ALA A 131 1.88 13.25 6.67
C ALA A 131 3.05 13.46 5.70
N PHE A 132 3.15 14.64 5.07
CA PHE A 132 4.27 14.99 4.19
C PHE A 132 5.60 15.07 4.94
N ARG A 133 5.63 15.65 6.14
CA ARG A 133 6.83 15.70 6.99
C ARG A 133 7.33 14.29 7.31
N GLN A 134 6.42 13.38 7.67
CA GLN A 134 6.79 11.99 7.91
C GLN A 134 7.31 11.32 6.63
N ALA A 135 6.67 11.56 5.49
CA ALA A 135 7.09 11.01 4.20
C ALA A 135 8.53 11.42 3.84
N VAL A 136 8.84 12.71 3.96
CA VAL A 136 10.17 13.28 3.68
C VAL A 136 11.20 12.81 4.71
N ALA A 137 10.81 12.65 5.98
CA ALA A 137 11.69 12.11 7.01
C ALA A 137 12.03 10.63 6.77
N ALA A 138 11.10 9.85 6.22
CA ALA A 138 11.29 8.45 5.87
C ALA A 138 12.13 8.27 4.58
N ASP A 139 11.87 9.10 3.57
CA ASP A 139 12.63 9.14 2.33
C ASP A 139 12.63 10.56 1.74
N HIS A 140 13.77 11.24 1.81
CA HIS A 140 13.91 12.61 1.34
C HIS A 140 13.62 12.75 -0.18
N HIS A 141 13.76 11.69 -0.99
CA HIS A 141 13.51 11.75 -2.44
C HIS A 141 12.04 11.98 -2.79
N VAL A 142 11.12 11.89 -1.83
CA VAL A 142 9.70 12.20 -2.06
C VAL A 142 9.40 13.70 -1.97
N LEU A 143 10.32 14.55 -1.50
CA LEU A 143 10.13 15.99 -1.38
C LEU A 143 9.64 16.67 -2.68
N PRO A 144 10.18 16.35 -3.88
CA PRO A 144 9.66 16.91 -5.14
C PRO A 144 8.20 16.52 -5.44
N GLN A 145 7.69 15.44 -4.84
CA GLN A 145 6.31 14.98 -5.01
C GLN A 145 5.34 15.67 -4.04
N VAL A 146 5.85 16.33 -3.00
CA VAL A 146 5.04 17.15 -2.08
C VAL A 146 4.59 18.42 -2.82
N PRO A 147 3.32 18.85 -2.69
CA PRO A 147 2.86 20.10 -3.29
C PRO A 147 3.65 21.31 -2.80
N GLU A 148 3.90 22.28 -3.68
CA GLU A 148 4.77 23.42 -3.41
C GLU A 148 4.40 24.19 -2.14
N SER A 149 3.10 24.33 -1.86
CA SER A 149 2.57 25.00 -0.66
C SER A 149 3.03 24.39 0.66
N PHE A 150 3.47 23.13 0.67
CA PHE A 150 3.92 22.43 1.89
C PHE A 150 5.45 22.25 1.95
N ARG A 151 6.19 22.42 0.84
CA ARG A 151 7.61 22.04 0.76
C ARG A 151 8.49 22.75 1.80
N ASP A 152 8.23 24.02 2.08
CA ASP A 152 9.01 24.79 3.04
C ASP A 152 8.80 24.31 4.50
N GLN A 153 7.59 23.82 4.82
CA GLN A 153 7.21 23.35 6.17
C GLN A 153 7.73 21.93 6.47
N VAL A 154 7.96 21.15 5.41
CA VAL A 154 8.32 19.72 5.51
C VAL A 154 9.76 19.43 5.12
N SER A 155 10.46 20.41 4.54
CA SER A 155 11.90 20.30 4.27
C SER A 155 12.66 20.18 5.59
N PRO A 156 13.61 19.24 5.71
CA PRO A 156 14.49 19.20 6.87
C PRO A 156 15.24 20.53 6.94
N ALA A 157 15.27 21.17 8.12
CA ALA A 157 15.99 22.42 8.32
C ALA A 157 17.42 22.27 7.76
N PRO A 158 17.97 23.28 7.07
CA PRO A 158 19.36 23.23 6.62
C PRO A 158 20.20 22.94 7.86
N ALA A 159 20.99 21.87 7.80
CA ALA A 159 21.93 21.54 8.86
C ALA A 159 22.73 22.81 9.14
N SER A 160 22.46 23.45 10.28
CA SER A 160 23.16 24.66 10.70
C SER A 160 24.63 24.29 10.73
N SER A 161 25.36 24.73 9.70
CA SER A 161 26.80 24.54 9.62
C SER A 161 27.38 25.19 10.88
N PRO A 162 28.18 24.49 11.70
CA PRO A 162 28.85 25.16 12.80
C PRO A 162 29.72 26.24 12.16
N ALA A 163 29.40 27.50 12.48
CA ALA A 163 30.20 28.64 12.07
C ALA A 163 31.66 28.31 12.42
N ARG A 164 32.53 28.25 11.41
CA ARG A 164 33.97 28.22 11.66
C ARG A 164 34.31 29.52 12.36
N SER A 165 34.48 29.45 13.68
CA SER A 165 35.19 30.45 14.43
C SER A 165 36.61 30.50 13.88
N THR A 166 36.90 31.59 13.18
CA THR A 166 38.27 32.00 12.85
C THR A 166 38.93 32.48 14.14
N GLU A 167 40.00 31.81 14.54
CA GLU A 167 41.10 32.40 15.34
C GLU A 167 42.38 32.32 14.51
#